data_AF-A0A7C5UR36-F1
#
_entry.id   AF-A0A7C5UR36-F1
#
_cell.length_a   1.000
_cell.length_b   1.000
_cell.length_c   1.000
_cell.angle_alpha   90.00
_cell.angle_beta   90.00
_cell.angle_gamma   90.00
#
_symmetry.space_group_name_H-M   'P 1'
#
loop_
_entity.id
_entity.type
_entity.pdbx_description
1 polymer ?
#
loop_
_entity_poly.entity_id
_entity_poly.type
_entity_poly.pdbx_seq_one_letter_code
_entity_poly.pdbx_strand_id
1 'polypeptide(L)'
;MALNLQDYDIIPPHLSALTSFIVEAWQGLGKPTDPLSEAGQKLVNFVFDSYEELYPQEYKVWRDSIKEYQLAEKTLTEQVRKHTGRSLISYPYWVFRILKKLFPDFDFVKRENALKIAKTFKQFQVANKV
;
A
#
# COMPACT_ATOMS: atom_id res chain seq x y z
N MET A 1 33.84 24.03 -6.05
CA MET A 1 32.47 23.99 -6.59
C MET A 1 31.56 23.65 -5.42
N ALA A 2 30.88 24.65 -4.85
CA ALA A 2 30.02 24.44 -3.69
C ALA A 2 28.70 23.82 -4.18
N LEU A 3 28.35 22.64 -3.67
CA LEU A 3 27.04 22.02 -3.88
C LEU A 3 25.99 22.94 -3.24
N ASN A 4 25.15 23.54 -4.08
CA ASN A 4 24.08 24.43 -3.66
C ASN A 4 22.95 23.57 -3.08
N LEU A 5 22.89 23.48 -1.74
CA LEU A 5 21.93 22.65 -1.00
C LEU A 5 20.49 23.23 -1.00
N GLN A 6 20.23 24.30 -1.74
CA GLN A 6 18.93 24.98 -1.76
C GLN A 6 17.91 24.35 -2.70
N ASP A 7 18.33 23.44 -3.59
CA ASP A 7 17.43 22.82 -4.59
C ASP A 7 16.66 21.58 -4.06
N TYR A 8 16.80 21.21 -2.77
CA TYR A 8 16.40 19.87 -2.32
C TYR A 8 15.19 19.70 -1.41
N ASP A 9 14.53 20.75 -0.90
CA ASP A 9 13.46 20.54 0.10
C ASP A 9 12.22 21.45 -0.05
N ILE A 10 11.83 21.80 -1.27
CA ILE A 10 10.45 22.27 -1.47
C ILE A 10 9.57 21.03 -1.59
N ILE A 11 9.15 20.48 -0.44
CA ILE A 11 8.07 19.49 -0.41
C ILE A 11 6.88 20.16 -1.10
N PRO A 12 6.37 19.61 -2.21
CA PRO A 12 5.21 20.16 -2.88
C PRO A 12 4.09 20.38 -1.85
N PRO A 13 3.46 21.56 -1.79
CA PRO A 13 2.50 21.90 -0.72
C PRO A 13 1.36 20.88 -0.55
N HIS A 14 0.95 20.24 -1.66
CA HIS A 14 -0.05 19.18 -1.66
C HIS A 14 0.39 17.92 -0.90
N LEU A 15 1.69 17.58 -0.88
CA LEU A 15 2.22 16.44 -0.13
C LEU A 15 2.33 16.73 1.38
N SER A 16 2.65 17.97 1.74
CA SER A 16 2.62 18.40 3.14
C SER A 16 1.21 18.36 3.70
N ALA A 17 0.22 18.87 2.95
CA ALA A 17 -1.18 18.86 3.36
C ALA A 17 -1.73 17.43 3.52
N LEU A 18 -1.45 16.55 2.56
CA LEU A 18 -1.91 15.16 2.62
C LEU A 18 -1.31 14.39 3.81
N THR A 19 -0.03 14.63 4.11
CA THR A 19 0.62 14.01 5.28
C THR A 19 -0.08 14.44 6.57
N SER A 20 -0.45 15.72 6.70
CA SER A 20 -1.24 16.21 7.82
C SER A 20 -2.60 15.53 7.90
N PHE A 21 -3.33 15.40 6.78
CA PHE A 21 -4.63 14.70 6.73
C PHE A 21 -4.53 13.23 7.14
N ILE A 22 -3.49 12.51 6.71
CA ILE A 22 -3.26 11.12 7.09
C ILE A 22 -2.94 11.02 8.58
N VAL A 23 -2.16 11.94 9.13
CA VAL A 23 -1.85 11.98 10.56
C VAL A 23 -3.09 12.32 11.39
N GLU A 24 -3.91 13.27 10.95
CA GLU A 24 -5.19 13.61 11.59
C GLU A 24 -6.16 12.43 11.57
N ALA A 25 -6.30 11.74 10.44
CA ALA A 25 -7.09 10.52 10.35
C ALA A 25 -6.56 9.42 11.27
N TRP A 26 -5.24 9.23 11.33
CA TRP A 26 -4.61 8.27 12.24
C TRP A 26 -4.89 8.62 13.71
N GLN A 27 -4.80 9.90 14.09
CA GLN A 27 -5.11 10.37 15.44
C GLN A 27 -6.61 10.22 15.77
N GLY A 28 -7.49 10.63 14.86
CA GLY A 28 -8.95 10.56 15.01
C GLY A 28 -9.47 9.12 15.12
N LEU A 29 -8.77 8.15 14.51
CA LEU A 29 -9.06 6.72 14.64
C LEU A 29 -8.43 6.07 15.89
N GLY A 30 -7.83 6.85 16.78
CA GLY A 30 -7.25 6.35 18.03
C GLY A 30 -5.87 5.71 17.87
N LYS A 31 -5.12 6.09 16.83
CA LYS A 31 -3.78 5.58 16.52
C LYS A 31 -3.73 4.05 16.41
N PRO A 32 -4.50 3.44 15.50
CA PRO A 32 -4.50 1.99 15.34
C PRO A 32 -3.09 1.49 15.03
N THR A 33 -2.69 0.39 15.67
CA THR A 33 -1.38 -0.26 15.49
C THR A 33 -1.45 -1.52 14.63
N ASP A 34 -2.66 -2.09 14.46
CA ASP A 34 -2.91 -3.23 13.58
C ASP A 34 -3.69 -2.78 12.32
N PRO A 35 -3.12 -2.91 11.10
CA PRO A 35 -3.81 -2.57 9.86
C PRO A 35 -5.02 -3.46 9.55
N LEU A 36 -5.17 -4.60 10.24
CA LEU A 36 -6.30 -5.52 10.08
C LEU A 36 -7.44 -5.26 11.07
N SER A 37 -7.23 -4.40 12.09
CA SER A 37 -8.31 -3.93 12.95
C SER A 37 -9.32 -3.08 12.17
N GLU A 38 -10.54 -2.88 12.67
CA GLU A 38 -11.54 -2.05 11.97
C GLU A 38 -11.03 -0.61 11.71
N ALA A 39 -10.43 0.00 12.73
CA ALA A 39 -9.81 1.33 12.62
C ALA A 39 -8.59 1.32 11.67
N GLY A 40 -7.77 0.28 11.75
CA GLY A 40 -6.63 0.10 10.83
C GLY A 40 -7.08 -0.03 9.38
N GLN A 41 -8.13 -0.80 9.10
CA GLN A 41 -8.67 -0.97 7.75
C GLN A 41 -9.21 0.34 7.18
N LYS A 42 -9.90 1.14 7.99
CA LYS A 42 -10.35 2.48 7.58
C LYS A 42 -9.16 3.37 7.22
N LEU A 43 -8.09 3.34 8.02
CA LEU A 43 -6.88 4.11 7.74
C LEU A 43 -6.14 3.64 6.48
N VAL A 44 -6.02 2.32 6.27
CA VAL A 44 -5.40 1.75 5.06
C VAL A 44 -6.17 2.17 3.80
N ASN A 45 -7.51 2.08 3.83
CA ASN A 45 -8.35 2.53 2.71
C ASN A 45 -8.20 4.04 2.49
N PHE A 46 -8.24 4.85 3.54
CA PHE A 46 -8.04 6.30 3.43
C PHE A 46 -6.70 6.67 2.78
N VAL A 47 -5.60 6.02 3.18
CA VAL A 47 -4.27 6.22 2.57
C VAL A 47 -4.26 5.83 1.09
N PHE A 48 -4.97 4.77 0.74
CA PHE A 48 -5.03 4.28 -0.63
C PHE A 48 -5.90 5.17 -1.53
N ASP A 49 -7.08 5.58 -1.06
CA ASP A 49 -7.98 6.49 -1.77
C ASP A 49 -7.30 7.83 -2.01
N SER A 50 -6.56 8.33 -1.01
CA SER A 50 -5.72 9.54 -1.12
C SER A 50 -4.64 9.40 -2.21
N TYR A 51 -4.07 8.20 -2.38
CA TYR A 51 -3.09 7.94 -3.44
C TYR A 51 -3.74 7.92 -4.83
N GLU A 52 -4.90 7.28 -4.96
CA GLU A 52 -5.65 7.26 -6.22
C GLU A 52 -6.05 8.67 -6.68
N GLU A 53 -6.47 9.53 -5.76
CA GLU A 53 -6.85 10.91 -6.05
C GLU A 53 -5.65 11.79 -6.44
N LEU A 54 -4.52 11.66 -5.74
CA LEU A 54 -3.34 12.48 -6.01
C LEU A 54 -2.53 12.01 -7.23
N TYR A 55 -2.47 10.71 -7.46
CA TYR A 55 -1.65 10.11 -8.51
C TYR A 55 -2.47 9.21 -9.43
N PRO A 56 -3.54 9.72 -10.07
CA PRO A 56 -4.48 8.89 -10.82
C PRO A 56 -3.82 8.16 -12.01
N GLN A 57 -2.80 8.76 -12.64
CA GLN A 57 -2.06 8.13 -13.73
C GLN A 57 -1.15 7.00 -13.23
N GLU A 58 -0.38 7.23 -12.16
CA GLU A 58 0.47 6.18 -11.57
C GLU A 58 -0.37 5.04 -11.01
N TYR A 59 -1.51 5.37 -10.38
CA TYR A 59 -2.51 4.42 -9.95
C TYR A 59 -2.99 3.56 -11.12
N LYS A 60 -3.39 4.17 -12.24
CA LYS A 60 -3.85 3.44 -13.43
C LYS A 60 -2.78 2.48 -13.95
N VAL A 61 -1.54 2.96 -14.12
CA VAL A 61 -0.40 2.14 -14.56
C VAL A 61 -0.16 0.96 -13.61
N TRP A 62 -0.15 1.22 -12.30
CA TRP A 62 0.02 0.18 -11.30
C TRP A 62 -1.13 -0.83 -11.33
N ARG A 63 -2.39 -0.39 -11.44
CA ARG A 63 -3.57 -1.28 -11.56
C ARG A 63 -3.51 -2.16 -12.80
N ASP A 64 -3.11 -1.60 -13.95
CA ASP A 64 -2.99 -2.36 -15.19
C ASP A 64 -1.85 -3.39 -15.10
N SER A 65 -0.72 -3.03 -14.47
CA SER A 65 0.36 -4.00 -14.20
C SER A 65 -0.09 -5.17 -13.31
N ILE A 66 -0.96 -4.92 -12.33
CA ILE A 66 -1.56 -5.97 -11.50
C ILE A 66 -2.47 -6.88 -12.31
N LYS A 67 -3.30 -6.31 -13.21
CA LYS A 67 -4.18 -7.11 -14.07
C LYS A 67 -3.37 -7.99 -15.01
N GLU A 68 -2.34 -7.46 -15.64
CA GLU A 68 -1.43 -8.23 -16.51
C GLU A 68 -0.78 -9.38 -15.72
N TYR A 69 -0.31 -9.09 -14.51
CA TYR A 69 0.28 -10.09 -13.62
C TYR A 69 -0.75 -11.17 -13.22
N GLN A 70 -1.99 -10.78 -12.89
CA GLN A 70 -3.08 -11.72 -12.60
C GLN A 70 -3.41 -12.60 -13.82
N LEU A 71 -3.45 -12.04 -15.03
CA LEU A 71 -3.70 -12.78 -16.26
C LEU A 71 -2.57 -13.78 -16.57
N ALA A 72 -1.33 -13.45 -16.20
CA ALA A 72 -0.17 -14.31 -16.32
C ALA A 72 -0.02 -15.34 -15.18
N GLU A 73 -0.78 -15.21 -14.08
CA GLU A 73 -0.60 -16.00 -12.86
C GLU A 73 -1.63 -17.11 -12.62
N LYS A 74 -1.14 -18.14 -11.91
CA LYS A 74 -1.92 -19.23 -11.33
C LYS A 74 -2.72 -18.76 -10.11
N THR A 75 -3.77 -19.51 -9.81
CA THR A 75 -4.71 -19.30 -8.70
C THR A 75 -4.02 -19.05 -7.36
N LEU A 76 -4.61 -18.20 -6.51
CA LEU A 76 -4.11 -17.93 -5.16
C LEU A 76 -3.99 -19.24 -4.34
N THR A 77 -4.90 -20.19 -4.56
CA THR A 77 -4.92 -21.52 -3.93
C THR A 77 -3.72 -22.39 -4.34
N GLU A 78 -3.33 -22.36 -5.62
CA GLU A 78 -2.16 -23.08 -6.12
C GLU A 78 -0.84 -22.50 -5.62
N GLN A 79 -0.74 -21.18 -5.51
CA GLN A 79 0.47 -20.51 -4.98
C GLN A 79 0.71 -20.80 -3.49
N VAL A 80 -0.38 -20.92 -2.72
CA VAL A 80 -0.29 -21.30 -1.30
C VAL A 80 0.17 -22.75 -1.14
N ARG A 81 -0.30 -23.67 -1.99
CA ARG A 81 0.08 -25.10 -1.93
C ARG A 81 1.51 -25.40 -2.37
N LYS A 82 2.07 -24.64 -3.31
CA LYS A 82 3.35 -24.98 -3.98
C LYS A 82 4.57 -24.17 -3.52
N HIS A 83 4.44 -23.27 -2.53
CA HIS A 83 5.55 -22.40 -2.07
C HIS A 83 6.32 -21.71 -3.21
N THR A 84 5.62 -21.23 -4.24
CA THR A 84 6.22 -20.85 -5.53
C THR A 84 7.11 -19.59 -5.52
N GLY A 85 7.43 -19.00 -4.38
CA GLY A 85 8.25 -17.78 -4.29
C GLY A 85 7.62 -16.53 -4.93
N ARG A 86 6.38 -16.61 -5.41
CA ARG A 86 5.67 -15.51 -6.09
C ARG A 86 4.95 -14.59 -5.11
N SER A 87 4.85 -13.31 -5.49
CA SER A 87 4.26 -12.23 -4.71
C SER A 87 2.74 -12.36 -4.64
N LEU A 88 2.19 -12.37 -3.42
CA LEU A 88 0.74 -12.49 -3.18
C LEU A 88 0.00 -11.14 -3.24
N ILE A 89 0.74 -10.07 -2.98
CA ILE A 89 0.26 -8.70 -2.95
C ILE A 89 1.28 -7.78 -3.62
N SER A 90 0.79 -6.67 -4.15
CA SER A 90 1.58 -5.54 -4.62
C SER A 90 1.03 -4.26 -4.00
N TYR A 91 1.89 -3.28 -3.81
CA TYR A 91 1.54 -1.96 -3.31
C TYR A 91 2.17 -0.91 -4.21
N PRO A 92 1.53 0.23 -4.44
CA PRO A 92 2.24 1.41 -4.90
C PRO A 92 3.34 1.76 -3.88
N TYR A 93 4.53 2.12 -4.35
CA TYR A 93 5.69 2.34 -3.48
C TYR A 93 5.42 3.38 -2.38
N TRP A 94 4.72 4.47 -2.75
CA TRP A 94 4.33 5.53 -1.82
C TRP A 94 3.42 5.01 -0.70
N VAL A 95 2.37 4.26 -1.07
CA VAL A 95 1.43 3.63 -0.12
C VAL A 95 2.17 2.71 0.84
N PHE A 96 3.05 1.85 0.32
CA PHE A 96 3.83 0.93 1.14
C PHE A 96 4.68 1.64 2.20
N ARG A 97 5.34 2.75 1.84
CA ARG A 97 6.14 3.53 2.79
C ARG A 97 5.30 4.15 3.89
N ILE A 98 4.09 4.63 3.58
CA ILE A 98 3.20 5.20 4.58
C ILE A 98 2.66 4.12 5.51
N LEU A 99 2.23 2.99 4.98
CA LEU A 99 1.75 1.87 5.78
C LEU A 99 2.82 1.37 6.75
N LYS A 100 4.08 1.25 6.31
CA LYS A 100 5.20 0.90 7.19
C LYS A 100 5.47 1.91 8.31
N LYS A 101 5.20 3.20 8.07
CA LYS A 101 5.34 4.24 9.10
C LYS A 101 4.19 4.25 10.09
N LEU A 102 2.97 4.00 9.62
CA LEU A 102 1.76 3.98 10.45
C LEU A 102 1.66 2.69 11.29
N PHE A 103 2.13 1.57 10.75
CA PHE A 103 2.05 0.25 11.37
C PHE A 103 3.45 -0.40 11.44
N PRO A 104 4.37 0.15 12.25
CA PRO A 104 5.77 -0.28 12.28
C PRO A 104 5.93 -1.74 12.75
N ASP A 105 5.04 -2.21 13.61
CA ASP A 105 5.08 -3.58 14.16
C ASP A 105 4.49 -4.63 13.21
N PHE A 106 3.84 -4.20 12.13
CA PHE A 106 3.23 -5.09 11.16
C PHE A 106 4.15 -5.32 9.97
N ASP A 107 4.69 -6.54 9.85
CA ASP A 107 5.48 -6.93 8.68
C ASP A 107 4.58 -7.24 7.48
N PHE A 108 4.42 -6.26 6.59
CA PHE A 108 3.68 -6.37 5.34
C PHE A 108 4.31 -7.33 4.30
N VAL A 109 5.59 -7.71 4.47
CA VAL A 109 6.30 -8.62 3.56
C VAL A 109 6.17 -10.07 4.03
N LYS A 110 5.98 -10.31 5.33
CA LYS A 110 5.75 -11.65 5.88
C LYS A 110 4.58 -12.32 5.17
N ARG A 111 4.81 -13.50 4.58
CA ARG A 111 3.84 -14.22 3.73
C ARG A 111 2.46 -14.40 4.38
N GLU A 112 2.41 -14.73 5.67
CA GLU A 112 1.16 -14.89 6.44
C GLU A 112 0.34 -13.60 6.49
N ASN A 113 1.02 -12.48 6.76
CA ASN A 113 0.42 -11.15 6.80
C ASN A 113 -0.01 -10.71 5.40
N ALA A 114 0.84 -10.97 4.39
CA ALA A 114 0.51 -10.69 3.00
C ALA A 114 -0.76 -11.43 2.54
N LEU A 115 -0.95 -12.67 2.98
CA LEU A 115 -2.17 -13.46 2.75
C LEU A 115 -3.41 -12.83 3.40
N LYS A 116 -3.27 -12.33 4.63
CA LYS A 116 -4.37 -11.62 5.32
C LYS A 116 -4.72 -10.33 4.59
N ILE A 117 -3.71 -9.54 4.20
CA ILE A 117 -3.90 -8.32 3.42
C ILE A 117 -4.60 -8.62 2.08
N ALA A 118 -4.15 -9.63 1.33
CA ALA A 118 -4.79 -10.01 0.06
C ALA A 118 -6.27 -10.43 0.22
N LYS A 119 -6.63 -10.97 1.39
CA LYS A 119 -8.01 -11.34 1.69
C LYS A 119 -8.86 -10.12 2.04
N THR A 120 -8.35 -9.23 2.88
CA THR A 120 -9.04 -8.03 3.37
C THR A 120 -9.12 -6.93 2.31
N PHE A 121 -8.01 -6.64 1.63
CA PHE A 121 -7.86 -5.54 0.69
C PHE A 121 -7.66 -6.07 -0.72
N LYS A 122 -8.77 -6.23 -1.44
CA LYS A 122 -8.77 -6.78 -2.80
C LYS A 122 -8.02 -5.92 -3.81
N GLN A 123 -7.85 -4.63 -3.52
CA GLN A 123 -7.07 -3.71 -4.35
C GLN A 123 -5.58 -4.10 -4.46
N PHE A 124 -5.00 -4.72 -3.43
CA PHE A 124 -3.58 -5.08 -3.39
C PHE A 124 -3.28 -6.50 -3.89
N GLN A 125 -4.31 -7.32 -4.12
CA GLN A 125 -4.17 -8.72 -4.51
C GLN A 125 -3.61 -8.84 -5.93
N VAL A 126 -2.46 -9.52 -6.10
CA VAL A 126 -1.89 -9.86 -7.43
C VAL A 126 -2.11 -11.32 -7.83
N ALA A 127 -2.33 -12.21 -6.86
CA ALA A 127 -2.62 -13.61 -7.18
C ALA A 127 -4.04 -13.75 -7.75
N ASN A 128 -4.18 -14.55 -8.81
CA ASN A 128 -5.41 -14.69 -9.59
C ASN A 128 -6.58 -15.26 -8.75
N LYS A 129 -7.81 -14.85 -9.08
CA LYS A 129 -9.05 -15.11 -8.34
C LYS A 129 -9.74 -16.43 -8.71
N VAL A 130 -9.30 -17.07 -9.78
CA VAL A 130 -9.73 -18.39 -10.23
C VAL A 130 -8.72 -19.38 -9.73
#